data_AF-A0A955IRB3-F1
#
_entry.id   AF-A0A955IRB3-F1
#
_cell.length_a   1.000
_cell.length_b   1.000
_cell.length_c   1.000
_cell.angle_alpha   90.00
_cell.angle_beta   90.00
_cell.angle_gamma   90.00
#
_symmetry.space_group_name_H-M   'P 1'
#
loop_
_entity.id
_entity.type
_entity.pdbx_description
1 polymer ?
#
loop_
_entity_poly.entity_id
_entity_poly.type
_entity_poly.pdbx_seq_one_letter_code
_entity_poly.pdbx_strand_id
1 'polypeptide(L)' 'ADIAVATNCGQIKTGAPCRSDRNAKYNQLLRIAEDLGDQAEYGGAVWRRP' A
#
# COMPACT_ATOMS: atom_id res chain seq x y z
N ALA A 1 3.74 -2.00 4.71
CA ALA A 1 3.60 -1.70 3.28
C ALA A 1 3.91 -2.96 2.50
N ASP A 2 5.13 -3.47 2.63
CA ASP A 2 5.68 -4.61 1.91
C ASP A 2 4.83 -5.88 2.05
N ILE A 3 4.53 -6.31 3.29
CA ILE A 3 3.64 -7.48 3.53
C ILE A 3 2.26 -7.27 2.89
N ALA A 4 1.73 -6.05 2.92
CA ALA A 4 0.40 -5.79 2.38
C ALA A 4 0.38 -5.89 0.85
N VAL A 5 1.41 -5.37 0.19
CA VAL A 5 1.60 -5.50 -1.26
C VAL A 5 1.89 -6.96 -1.64
N ALA A 6 2.82 -7.62 -0.96
CA ALA A 6 3.23 -9.00 -1.25
C ALA A 6 2.09 -10.02 -1.11
N THR A 7 1.16 -9.79 -0.19
CA THR A 7 -0.02 -10.66 0.01
C THR A 7 -1.22 -10.25 -0.86
N ASN A 8 -1.09 -9.20 -1.65
CA ASN A 8 -2.18 -8.62 -2.45
C ASN A 8 -3.48 -8.41 -1.65
N CYS A 9 -3.36 -7.97 -0.39
CA CYS A 9 -4.52 -7.83 0.49
C CYS A 9 -5.35 -6.56 0.19
N GLY A 10 -4.82 -5.64 -0.62
CA GLY A 10 -5.55 -4.52 -1.21
C GLY A 10 -5.93 -3.38 -0.24
N GLN A 11 -5.65 -3.54 1.04
CA GLN A 11 -5.88 -2.51 2.06
C GLN A 11 -4.84 -2.60 3.18
N ILE A 12 -4.53 -1.46 3.78
CA ILE A 12 -3.72 -1.39 4.99
C ILE A 12 -4.17 -0.19 5.82
N LYS A 13 -4.44 -0.42 7.10
CA LYS A 13 -4.64 0.67 8.06
C LYS A 13 -3.36 0.87 8.83
N THR A 14 -2.76 2.05 8.69
CA THR A 14 -1.48 2.38 9.35
C THR A 14 -1.52 3.72 10.09
N GLY A 15 -2.70 4.17 10.52
CA GLY A 15 -2.89 5.40 11.30
C GLY A 15 -3.31 6.59 10.45
N ALA A 16 -3.30 7.79 11.06
CA ALA A 16 -3.48 9.04 10.31
C ALA A 16 -2.16 9.40 9.60
N PRO A 17 -2.18 10.29 8.58
CA PRO A 17 -0.98 10.81 7.92
C PRO A 17 -0.27 11.84 8.81
N CYS A 18 0.03 11.46 10.05
CA CYS A 18 0.75 12.25 11.03
C CYS A 18 1.75 11.36 11.75
N ARG A 19 2.86 11.95 12.21
CA ARG A 19 4.01 11.28 12.84
C ARG A 19 4.82 10.42 11.87
N SER A 20 6.14 10.46 12.03
CA SER A 20 7.08 9.86 11.07
C SER A 20 6.99 8.34 10.97
N ASP A 21 6.63 7.64 12.06
CA ASP A 21 6.44 6.19 12.08
C ASP A 21 5.29 5.73 11.18
N ARG A 22 4.21 6.51 11.13
CA ARG A 22 3.04 6.23 10.27
C ARG A 22 3.30 6.65 8.84
N ASN A 23 3.86 7.84 8.65
CA ASN A 23 4.26 8.34 7.33
C ASN A 23 5.27 7.43 6.63
N ALA A 24 6.17 6.78 7.38
CA ALA A 24 7.10 5.81 6.81
C ALA A 24 6.41 4.67 6.07
N LYS A 25 5.24 4.21 6.55
CA LYS A 25 4.46 3.14 5.89
C LYS A 25 3.79 3.63 4.62
N TYR A 26 3.28 4.86 4.59
CA TYR A 26 2.73 5.47 3.37
C TYR A 26 3.80 5.75 2.33
N ASN A 27 4.93 6.34 2.73
CA ASN A 27 6.05 6.61 1.84
C ASN A 27 6.64 5.32 1.27
N GLN A 28 6.64 4.23 2.04
CA GLN A 28 7.05 2.93 1.51
C GLN A 28 6.10 2.40 0.44
N LEU A 29 4.79 2.66 0.52
CA LEU A 29 3.87 2.30 -0.56
C LEU A 29 4.15 3.09 -1.84
N LEU A 30 4.48 4.38 -1.72
CA LEU A 30 4.86 5.21 -2.87
C LEU A 30 6.13 4.69 -3.53
N ARG A 31 7.16 4.37 -2.74
CA ARG A 31 8.40 3.77 -3.28
C ARG A 31 8.16 2.43 -3.96
N ILE A 32 7.36 1.55 -3.36
CA ILE A 32 7.03 0.25 -3.97
C ILE A 32 6.26 0.47 -5.29
N ALA A 33 5.36 1.45 -5.36
CA ALA A 33 4.65 1.77 -6.59
C ALA A 33 5.59 2.33 -7.67
N GLU A 34 6.54 3.20 -7.29
CA GLU A 34 7.61 3.69 -8.18
C GLU A 34 8.48 2.53 -8.70
N ASP A 35 8.90 1.61 -7.83
CA ASP A 35 9.73 0.46 -8.18
C ASP A 35 9.02 -0.52 -9.14
N LEU A 36 7.70 -0.70 -8.98
CA LEU A 36 6.89 -1.57 -9.83
C LEU A 36 6.52 -0.94 -11.18
N GLY A 37 6.53 0.39 -11.29
CA GLY A 37 6.19 1.12 -12.50
C GLY A 37 4.83 0.69 -13.08
N ASP A 38 4.82 0.32 -14.36
CA ASP A 38 3.60 -0.08 -15.09
C ASP A 38 2.96 -1.38 -14.56
N GLN A 39 3.67 -2.15 -13.72
CA GLN A 39 3.12 -3.34 -13.08
C GLN A 39 2.36 -3.03 -11.78
N ALA A 40 2.42 -1.79 -11.29
CA ALA A 40 1.71 -1.39 -10.08
C ALA A 40 0.21 -1.23 -10.35
N GLU A 41 -0.61 -2.04 -9.68
CA GLU A 41 -2.06 -1.90 -9.71
C GLU A 41 -2.58 -1.30 -8.39
N TYR A 42 -3.46 -0.30 -8.49
CA TYR A 42 -4.09 0.30 -7.32
C TYR A 42 -5.28 -0.55 -6.85
N GLY A 43 -5.21 -0.97 -5.59
CA GLY A 43 -6.24 -1.78 -4.95
C GLY A 43 -6.11 -3.26 -5.31
N GLY A 44 -6.47 -4.12 -4.36
CA GLY A 44 -6.54 -5.58 -4.57
C GLY A 44 -7.96 -6.04 -4.91
N ALA A 45 -8.10 -7.30 -5.33
CA ALA A 45 -9.39 -7.92 -5.68
C ALA A 45 -10.47 -7.81 -4.58
N VAL A 46 -10.06 -7.55 -3.33
CA VAL A 46 -10.93 -7.43 -2.16
C VAL A 46 -11.85 -6.20 -2.24
N TRP A 47 -11.47 -5.13 -2.94
CA TRP A 47 -12.30 -3.90 -3.02
C TRP A 47 -13.60 -4.07 -3.84
N ARG A 48 -13.75 -5.17 -4.61
CA ARG A 48 -14.91 -5.40 -5.49
C ARG A 48 -15.81 -6.57 -5.10
N ARG A 49 -15.68 -7.13 -3.89
CA ARG A 49 -16.63 -8.16 -3.43
C ARG A 49 -17.89 -7.48 -2.87
N PRO A 50 -19.10 -7.81 -3.38
CA PRO A 50 -20.35 -7.22 -2.90
C PRO A 50 -20.60 -7.52 -1.42
#